data_AF-A0A7C4KR34-F1
#
_entry.id   AF-A0A7C4KR34-F1
#
_cell.length_a   1.000
_cell.length_b   1.000
_cell.length_c   1.000
_cell.angle_alpha   90.00
_cell.angle_beta   90.00
_cell.angle_gamma   90.00
#
_symmetry.space_group_name_H-M   'P 1'
#
loop_
_entity.id
_entity.type
_entity.pdbx_description
1 polymer ?
#
loop_
_entity_poly.entity_id
_entity_poly.type
_entity_poly.pdbx_seq_one_letter_code
_entity_poly.pdbx_strand_id
1 'polypeptide(L)'
;MTGFMVVACAGGGGGAIPAGMIAMFDGACPDGWTRFENLDGRFPRGAALGGHTGGAETHTHTFDVVARTSREGAHEHALATGEPIEVDTGFFGNLGVWNGYLQAFEEAGRDREKAARARARTESQGSHDHLISVQGDTQAAEHLPPYLDVVFCRKD
;
A
#
# COMPACT_ATOMS: atom_id res chain seq x y z
N MET A 1 -45.18 24.85 -39.79
CA MET A 1 -45.52 23.79 -38.82
C MET A 1 -45.83 22.52 -39.60
N THR A 2 -44.81 21.75 -39.93
CA THR A 2 -44.94 20.46 -40.63
C THR A 2 -44.94 19.38 -39.55
N GLY A 3 -46.12 18.80 -39.31
CA GLY A 3 -46.33 17.78 -38.30
C GLY A 3 -45.64 16.47 -38.67
N PHE A 4 -44.99 15.86 -37.69
CA PHE A 4 -44.46 14.51 -37.79
C PHE A 4 -45.61 13.52 -37.56
N MET A 5 -46.19 13.00 -38.64
CA MET A 5 -47.19 11.94 -38.58
C MET A 5 -46.45 10.61 -38.37
N VAL A 6 -46.51 10.07 -37.16
CA VAL A 6 -46.06 8.70 -36.90
C VAL A 6 -47.04 7.75 -37.59
N VAL A 7 -46.60 7.17 -38.70
CA VAL A 7 -47.29 6.03 -39.33
C VAL A 7 -47.02 4.81 -38.45
N ALA A 8 -47.98 4.48 -37.59
CA ALA A 8 -48.10 3.13 -37.03
C ALA A 8 -48.85 2.26 -38.06
N CYS A 9 -48.36 1.04 -38.29
CA CYS A 9 -48.95 0.12 -39.27
C CYS A 9 -50.42 -0.18 -38.91
N ALA A 10 -51.34 0.17 -39.81
CA ALA A 10 -52.74 -0.14 -39.70
C ALA A 10 -52.97 -1.63 -40.03
N GLY A 11 -52.82 -2.50 -39.04
CA GLY A 11 -53.21 -3.91 -39.16
C GLY A 11 -52.17 -4.89 -38.64
N GLY A 12 -52.24 -5.15 -37.33
CA GLY A 12 -51.47 -6.19 -36.66
C GLY A 12 -51.21 -5.71 -35.24
N GLY A 13 -51.80 -6.38 -34.24
CA GLY A 13 -51.82 -5.95 -32.84
C GLY A 13 -50.44 -5.63 -32.24
N GLY A 14 -49.96 -4.42 -32.47
CA GLY A 14 -48.87 -3.80 -31.73
C GLY A 14 -49.42 -3.45 -30.38
N GLY A 15 -49.16 -4.30 -29.37
CA GLY A 15 -49.53 -4.00 -28.00
C GLY A 15 -49.07 -2.59 -27.65
N ALA A 16 -49.98 -1.77 -27.13
CA ALA A 16 -49.65 -0.43 -26.70
C ALA A 16 -48.40 -0.47 -25.82
N ILE A 17 -47.46 0.45 -26.05
CA ILE A 17 -46.29 0.67 -25.20
C ILE A 17 -46.79 0.76 -23.75
N PRO A 18 -46.38 -0.15 -22.85
CA PRO A 18 -46.93 -0.17 -21.51
C PRO A 18 -46.61 1.11 -20.75
N ALA A 19 -47.60 1.62 -20.01
CA ALA A 19 -47.38 2.71 -19.07
C ALA A 19 -46.30 2.32 -18.05
N GLY A 20 -45.42 3.27 -17.73
CA GLY A 20 -44.28 3.05 -16.84
C GLY A 20 -43.02 2.52 -17.51
N MET A 21 -43.03 2.14 -18.80
CA MET A 21 -41.80 1.79 -19.51
C MET A 21 -40.86 2.98 -19.60
N ILE A 22 -39.57 2.76 -19.35
CA ILE A 22 -38.50 3.75 -19.49
C ILE A 22 -37.71 3.46 -20.76
N ALA A 23 -37.53 4.47 -21.60
CA ALA A 23 -36.74 4.40 -22.83
C ALA A 23 -35.76 5.58 -22.93
N MET A 24 -34.74 5.42 -23.78
CA MET A 24 -33.71 6.44 -24.04
C MET A 24 -34.01 7.19 -25.33
N PHE A 25 -33.84 8.51 -25.30
CA PHE A 25 -34.06 9.42 -26.42
C PHE A 25 -32.83 10.33 -26.58
N ASP A 26 -32.54 10.78 -27.80
CA ASP A 26 -31.47 11.73 -28.13
C ASP A 26 -31.93 13.20 -28.07
N GLY A 27 -33.13 13.44 -27.53
CA GLY A 27 -33.76 14.76 -27.43
C GLY A 27 -34.87 14.80 -26.39
N ALA A 28 -35.74 15.81 -26.46
CA ALA A 28 -36.86 15.97 -25.53
C ALA A 28 -37.84 14.78 -25.58
N CYS A 29 -38.52 14.53 -24.46
CA CYS A 29 -39.52 13.47 -24.38
C CYS A 29 -40.68 13.72 -25.36
N PRO A 30 -41.11 12.71 -26.14
CA PRO A 30 -42.27 12.82 -27.01
C PRO A 30 -43.59 13.01 -26.22
N ASP A 31 -44.65 13.41 -26.92
CA ASP A 31 -45.99 13.48 -26.33
C ASP A 31 -46.41 12.13 -25.73
N GLY A 32 -46.99 12.17 -24.53
CA GLY A 32 -47.36 10.98 -23.76
C GLY A 32 -46.19 10.32 -23.03
N TRP A 33 -45.04 10.98 -22.95
CA TRP A 33 -43.89 10.59 -22.14
C TRP A 33 -43.44 11.73 -21.22
N THR A 34 -43.01 11.36 -20.02
CA THR A 34 -42.47 12.30 -19.03
C THR A 34 -40.99 11.99 -18.76
N ARG A 35 -40.14 13.02 -18.62
CA ARG A 35 -38.71 12.83 -18.28
C ARG A 35 -38.56 12.07 -16.96
N PHE A 36 -37.66 11.10 -16.94
CA PHE A 36 -37.33 10.29 -15.77
C PHE A 36 -35.95 10.68 -15.22
N GLU A 37 -35.92 11.77 -14.46
CA GLU A 37 -34.69 12.42 -13.98
C GLU A 37 -33.87 11.55 -13.01
N ASN A 38 -34.47 10.51 -12.42
CA ASN A 38 -33.77 9.60 -11.50
C ASN A 38 -32.58 8.85 -12.15
N LEU A 39 -32.49 8.82 -13.49
CA LEU A 39 -31.38 8.20 -14.21
C LEU A 39 -30.40 9.21 -14.83
N ASP A 40 -30.61 10.52 -14.64
CA ASP A 40 -29.69 11.52 -15.18
C ASP A 40 -28.31 11.37 -14.54
N GLY A 41 -27.27 11.26 -15.39
CA GLY A 41 -25.89 11.02 -14.96
C GLY A 41 -25.64 9.65 -14.34
N ARG A 42 -26.52 8.65 -14.56
CA ARG A 42 -26.42 7.32 -13.95
C ARG A 42 -26.55 6.21 -14.97
N PHE A 43 -25.84 5.12 -14.74
CA PHE A 43 -26.06 3.86 -15.45
C PHE A 43 -27.16 3.05 -14.76
N PRO A 44 -28.22 2.63 -15.48
CA PRO A 44 -29.29 1.82 -14.88
C PRO A 44 -28.78 0.42 -14.53
N ARG A 45 -29.21 -0.09 -13.37
CA ARG A 45 -28.96 -1.47 -12.91
C ARG A 45 -30.28 -2.10 -12.50
N GLY A 46 -30.49 -3.36 -12.87
CA GLY A 46 -31.63 -4.14 -12.38
C GLY A 46 -31.62 -4.28 -10.86
N ALA A 47 -32.78 -4.09 -10.23
CA ALA A 47 -32.97 -4.25 -8.79
C ALA A 47 -34.43 -4.61 -8.49
N ALA A 48 -34.67 -5.25 -7.33
CA ALA A 48 -36.03 -5.54 -6.87
C ALA A 48 -36.80 -4.26 -6.52
N LEU A 49 -36.10 -3.25 -6.00
CA LEU A 49 -36.61 -1.90 -5.74
C LEU A 49 -35.67 -0.89 -6.43
N GLY A 50 -36.26 0.03 -7.19
CA GLY A 50 -35.53 1.12 -7.83
C GLY A 50 -35.13 2.23 -6.83
N GLY A 51 -34.18 3.07 -7.22
CA GLY A 51 -33.78 4.27 -6.45
C GLY A 51 -32.48 4.13 -5.66
N HIS A 52 -31.90 2.93 -5.57
CA HIS A 52 -30.55 2.77 -5.05
C HIS A 52 -29.50 3.26 -6.04
N THR A 53 -28.43 3.85 -5.51
CA THR A 53 -27.30 4.36 -6.29
C THR A 53 -26.00 3.74 -5.76
N GLY A 54 -24.94 3.73 -6.58
CA GLY A 54 -23.66 3.17 -6.21
C GLY A 54 -22.63 3.35 -7.34
N GLY A 55 -21.40 2.92 -7.07
CA GLY A 55 -20.24 3.18 -7.93
C GLY A 55 -19.57 4.53 -7.60
N ALA A 56 -18.44 4.78 -8.25
CA ALA A 56 -17.70 6.03 -8.16
C ALA A 56 -17.19 6.40 -9.55
N GLU A 57 -17.16 7.70 -9.84
CA GLU A 57 -16.60 8.25 -11.09
C GLU A 57 -15.08 8.08 -11.13
N THR A 58 -14.45 8.28 -9.97
CA THR A 58 -13.01 8.12 -9.75
C THR A 58 -12.70 6.99 -8.78
N HIS A 59 -11.49 6.43 -8.90
CA HIS A 59 -10.94 5.52 -7.90
C HIS A 59 -9.44 5.79 -7.68
N THR A 60 -8.92 5.36 -6.54
CA THR A 60 -7.50 5.42 -6.17
C THR A 60 -7.02 4.08 -5.64
N HIS A 61 -5.71 3.86 -5.71
CA HIS A 61 -5.04 2.73 -5.08
C HIS A 61 -4.07 3.24 -4.02
N THR A 62 -4.14 2.66 -2.82
CA THR A 62 -3.15 2.85 -1.76
C THR A 62 -2.18 1.69 -1.76
N PHE A 63 -0.89 1.97 -1.60
CA PHE A 63 0.12 0.94 -1.48
C PHE A 63 1.12 1.23 -0.36
N ASP A 64 1.58 0.16 0.25
CA ASP A 64 2.62 0.15 1.27
C ASP A 64 3.82 -0.64 0.73
N VAL A 65 5.00 -0.03 0.74
CA VAL A 65 6.26 -0.74 0.49
C VAL A 65 7.06 -0.77 1.78
N VAL A 66 7.31 -1.98 2.28
CA VAL A 66 8.19 -2.22 3.42
C VAL A 66 9.46 -2.89 2.92
N ALA A 67 10.58 -2.18 3.03
CA ALA A 67 11.90 -2.70 2.73
C ALA A 67 12.68 -2.92 4.03
N ARG A 68 13.46 -4.01 4.06
CA ARG A 68 14.45 -4.26 5.09
C ARG A 68 15.82 -4.00 4.51
N THR A 69 16.56 -3.05 5.05
CA THR A 69 17.94 -2.77 4.61
C THR A 69 18.93 -3.37 5.60
N SER A 70 20.00 -3.93 5.04
CA SER A 70 21.07 -4.74 5.65
C SER A 70 21.02 -5.00 7.16
N ARG A 71 21.09 -6.28 7.48
CA ARG A 71 21.57 -6.81 8.75
C ARG A 71 23.04 -6.41 8.93
N GLU A 72 23.33 -5.48 9.83
CA GLU A 72 24.70 -5.43 10.35
C GLU A 72 24.83 -6.66 11.25
N GLY A 73 25.50 -7.70 10.71
CA GLY A 73 25.81 -8.89 11.48
C GLY A 73 26.55 -8.49 12.75
N ALA A 74 26.22 -9.15 13.86
CA ALA A 74 26.76 -8.84 15.18
C ALA A 74 28.28 -8.61 15.08
N HIS A 75 28.72 -7.39 15.44
CA HIS A 75 30.13 -7.02 15.39
C HIS A 75 30.64 -6.68 16.79
N GLU A 76 31.92 -6.97 17.01
CA GLU A 76 32.68 -6.58 18.20
C GLU A 76 33.62 -5.44 17.81
N HIS A 77 33.70 -4.39 18.62
CA HIS A 77 34.76 -3.40 18.49
C HIS A 77 36.02 -3.92 19.20
N ALA A 78 37.18 -3.77 18.56
CA ALA A 78 38.46 -3.91 19.25
C ALA A 78 38.68 -2.67 20.12
N LEU A 79 39.18 -2.86 21.35
CA LEU A 79 39.74 -1.77 22.15
C LEU A 79 40.80 -1.04 21.29
N ALA A 80 40.68 0.28 21.19
CA ALA A 80 41.41 1.12 20.25
C ALA A 80 42.87 0.70 20.07
N THR A 81 43.24 0.31 18.86
CA THR A 81 44.64 0.23 18.45
C THR A 81 45.12 1.67 18.27
N GLY A 82 45.87 2.21 19.22
CA GLY A 82 46.36 3.57 19.06
C GLY A 82 47.36 4.05 20.10
N GLU A 83 47.26 3.58 21.35
CA GLU A 83 48.22 3.94 22.38
C GLU A 83 48.54 2.70 23.22
N PRO A 84 49.81 2.42 23.52
CA PRO A 84 50.16 1.33 24.44
C PRO A 84 49.54 1.63 25.80
N ILE A 85 48.68 0.72 26.27
CA ILE A 85 48.25 0.72 27.67
C ILE A 85 49.49 0.36 28.48
N GLU A 86 50.13 1.34 29.13
CA GLU A 86 51.20 1.09 30.09
C GLU A 86 50.61 0.37 31.30
N VAL A 87 50.96 -0.91 31.44
CA VAL A 87 50.61 -1.70 32.60
C VAL A 87 51.75 -1.55 33.60
N ASP A 88 51.47 -0.85 34.71
CA ASP A 88 52.38 -0.71 35.83
C ASP A 88 52.76 -2.10 36.36
N THR A 89 54.04 -2.44 36.26
CA THR A 89 54.61 -3.67 36.81
C THR A 89 54.78 -3.52 38.31
N GLY A 90 53.65 -3.53 39.03
CA GLY A 90 53.63 -3.62 40.48
C GLY A 90 54.14 -4.97 40.99
N PHE A 91 54.20 -5.11 42.32
CA PHE A 91 54.75 -6.23 43.11
C PHE A 91 54.23 -7.65 42.78
N PHE A 92 53.22 -7.81 41.92
CA PHE A 92 52.60 -9.08 41.57
C PHE A 92 52.82 -9.46 40.09
N GLY A 93 54.09 -9.63 39.69
CA GLY A 93 54.45 -10.27 38.44
C GLY A 93 54.07 -9.53 37.14
N ASN A 94 54.46 -10.12 36.00
CA ASN A 94 54.20 -9.55 34.68
C ASN A 94 52.73 -9.79 34.30
N LEU A 95 52.02 -8.73 33.91
CA LEU A 95 50.71 -8.79 33.26
C LEU A 95 50.89 -8.36 31.79
N GLY A 96 50.44 -9.17 30.83
CA GLY A 96 50.66 -8.91 29.40
C GLY A 96 49.44 -9.20 28.52
N VAL A 97 49.46 -8.67 27.30
CA VAL A 97 48.45 -8.94 26.26
C VAL A 97 49.01 -9.94 25.24
N TRP A 98 48.36 -11.09 25.09
CA TRP A 98 48.71 -12.10 24.07
C TRP A 98 47.45 -12.56 23.33
N ASN A 99 47.45 -12.47 22.00
CA ASN A 99 46.31 -12.81 21.13
C ASN A 99 44.97 -12.17 21.58
N GLY A 100 45.01 -10.94 22.11
CA GLY A 100 43.81 -10.21 22.56
C GLY A 100 43.29 -10.59 23.95
N TYR A 101 44.05 -11.36 24.75
CA TYR A 101 43.71 -11.69 26.13
C TYR A 101 44.67 -11.00 27.11
N LEU A 102 44.12 -10.50 28.22
CA LEU A 102 44.90 -10.12 29.40
C LEU A 102 45.26 -11.40 30.16
N GLN A 103 46.54 -11.63 30.43
CA GLN A 103 47.04 -12.83 31.08
C GLN A 103 47.94 -12.48 32.26
N ALA A 104 47.65 -13.09 33.41
CA ALA A 104 48.55 -13.07 34.56
C ALA A 104 49.49 -14.29 34.48
N PHE A 105 50.79 -14.05 34.60
CA PHE A 105 51.79 -15.09 34.65
C PHE A 105 52.17 -15.40 36.10
N GLU A 106 52.32 -16.67 36.45
CA GLU A 106 52.93 -17.06 37.72
C GLU A 106 54.43 -16.71 37.71
N GLU A 107 54.98 -16.41 38.88
CA GLU A 107 56.38 -16.02 39.05
C GLU A 107 57.31 -17.08 38.42
N ALA A 108 58.27 -16.63 37.60
CA ALA A 108 59.16 -17.42 36.72
C ALA A 108 58.61 -17.85 35.33
N GLY A 109 57.39 -17.49 34.95
CA GLY A 109 57.01 -17.15 33.57
C GLY A 109 57.17 -18.19 32.46
N ARG A 110 57.28 -19.49 32.74
CA ARG A 110 57.54 -20.51 31.69
C ARG A 110 56.36 -21.42 31.35
N ASP A 111 55.34 -21.50 32.19
CA ASP A 111 54.23 -22.43 32.00
C ASP A 111 52.96 -21.72 31.51
N ARG A 112 52.84 -21.59 30.18
CA ARG A 112 51.76 -20.85 29.49
C ARG A 112 50.39 -21.52 29.57
N GLU A 113 50.38 -22.79 29.95
CA GLU A 113 49.17 -23.61 30.04
C GLU A 113 48.37 -23.32 31.30
N LYS A 114 49.03 -22.80 32.36
CA LYS A 114 48.41 -22.47 33.66
C LYS A 114 48.01 -21.00 33.84
N ALA A 115 48.32 -20.14 32.88
CA ALA A 115 48.02 -18.71 32.97
C ALA A 115 46.50 -18.44 32.92
N ALA A 116 45.98 -17.75 33.95
CA ALA A 116 44.60 -17.29 33.96
C ALA A 116 44.41 -16.22 32.88
N ARG A 117 43.37 -16.39 32.04
CA ARG A 117 43.09 -15.50 30.89
C ARG A 117 41.77 -14.80 31.09
N ALA A 118 41.77 -13.48 31.05
CA ALA A 118 40.57 -12.67 31.02
C ALA A 118 40.42 -12.02 29.64
N ARG A 119 39.23 -12.14 29.05
CA ARG A 119 38.88 -11.45 27.81
C ARG A 119 37.89 -10.34 28.14
N ALA A 120 38.31 -9.10 27.99
CA ALA A 120 37.38 -7.97 28.02
C ALA A 120 36.67 -7.92 26.66
N ARG A 121 35.35 -8.03 26.65
CA ARG A 121 34.51 -7.75 25.49
C ARG A 121 33.65 -6.55 25.84
N THR A 122 33.62 -5.53 24.98
CA THR A 122 32.50 -4.58 25.02
C THR A 122 31.26 -5.33 24.54
N GLU A 123 30.14 -5.12 25.21
CA GLU A 123 28.89 -5.84 24.94
C GLU A 123 28.51 -5.75 23.45
N SER A 124 28.08 -6.87 22.87
CA SER A 124 27.67 -6.91 21.47
C SER A 124 26.31 -6.23 21.34
N GLN A 125 26.22 -5.19 20.52
CA GLN A 125 24.91 -4.79 20.02
C GLN A 125 24.42 -5.90 19.09
N GLY A 126 23.35 -6.57 19.53
CA GLY A 126 22.74 -7.67 18.80
C GLY A 126 22.32 -7.25 17.40
N SER A 127 22.29 -8.22 16.49
CA SER A 127 21.79 -8.03 15.12
C SER A 127 20.44 -7.31 15.16
N HIS A 128 20.33 -6.19 14.46
CA HIS A 128 19.07 -5.49 14.26
C HIS A 128 18.80 -5.26 12.78
N ASP A 129 17.53 -5.03 12.48
CA ASP A 129 17.03 -4.75 11.14
C ASP A 129 16.67 -3.26 11.06
N HIS A 130 16.96 -2.63 9.93
CA HIS A 130 16.39 -1.34 9.58
C HIS A 130 15.12 -1.55 8.75
N LEU A 131 14.01 -0.99 9.23
CA LEU A 131 12.74 -0.96 8.53
C LEU A 131 12.56 0.39 7.87
N ILE A 132 12.29 0.38 6.57
CA ILE A 132 11.86 1.56 5.83
C ILE A 132 10.46 1.25 5.32
N SER A 133 9.48 2.04 5.75
CA SER A 133 8.11 2.01 5.23
C SER A 133 7.86 3.26 4.40
N VAL A 134 7.40 3.05 3.16
CA VAL A 134 6.93 4.13 2.29
C VAL A 134 5.47 3.88 1.96
N GLN A 135 4.66 4.89 2.19
CA GLN A 135 3.25 4.93 1.87
C GLN A 135 3.02 5.87 0.71
N GLY A 136 2.16 5.45 -0.21
CA GLY A 136 1.76 6.27 -1.34
C GLY A 136 0.35 5.93 -1.80
N ASP A 137 -0.29 6.95 -2.36
CA ASP A 137 -1.56 6.83 -3.06
C ASP A 137 -1.33 7.14 -4.54
N THR A 138 -2.04 6.44 -5.42
CA THR A 138 -2.14 6.86 -6.82
C THR A 138 -3.00 8.11 -6.91
N GLN A 139 -2.80 8.90 -7.97
CA GLN A 139 -3.76 9.94 -8.31
C GLN A 139 -5.12 9.32 -8.65
N ALA A 140 -6.19 10.12 -8.51
CA ALA A 140 -7.51 9.73 -8.93
C ALA A 140 -7.53 9.53 -10.46
N ALA A 141 -8.13 8.43 -10.90
CA ALA A 141 -8.36 8.16 -12.31
C ALA A 141 -9.85 7.92 -12.56
N GLU A 142 -10.36 8.51 -13.65
CA GLU A 142 -11.71 8.33 -14.17
C GLU A 142 -11.69 7.26 -15.27
N HIS A 143 -12.66 6.33 -15.21
CA HIS A 143 -12.79 5.24 -16.17
C HIS A 143 -13.99 5.41 -17.11
N LEU A 144 -14.61 6.59 -17.14
CA LEU A 144 -15.77 6.84 -17.99
C LEU A 144 -15.38 6.64 -19.47
N PRO A 145 -15.89 5.59 -20.15
CA PRO A 145 -15.69 5.43 -21.59
C PRO A 145 -16.42 6.55 -22.33
N PRO A 146 -16.16 6.76 -23.64
CA PRO A 146 -16.98 7.67 -24.44
C PRO A 146 -18.46 7.36 -24.26
N TYR A 147 -19.24 8.35 -23.82
CA TYR A 147 -20.67 8.22 -23.58
C TYR A 147 -21.46 9.17 -24.48
N LEU A 148 -22.72 8.80 -24.72
CA LEU A 148 -23.70 9.63 -25.40
C LEU A 148 -24.64 10.21 -24.35
N ASP A 149 -24.89 11.52 -24.45
CA ASP A 149 -25.94 12.15 -23.66
C ASP A 149 -27.30 11.71 -24.18
N VAL A 150 -28.09 11.08 -23.30
CA VAL A 150 -29.44 10.63 -23.60
C VAL A 150 -30.41 11.14 -22.54
N VAL A 151 -31.66 11.33 -22.94
CA VAL A 151 -32.77 11.66 -22.05
C VAL A 151 -33.57 10.39 -21.79
N PHE A 152 -33.70 10.02 -20.52
CA PHE A 152 -34.60 8.94 -20.13
C PHE A 152 -36.03 9.49 -20.01
N CYS A 153 -36.97 8.86 -20.70
CA CYS A 153 -38.39 9.21 -20.59
C CYS A 153 -39.20 7.98 -20.19
N ARG A 154 -40.21 8.20 -19.35
CA ARG A 154 -41.17 7.19 -18.90
C ARG A 154 -42.50 7.40 -19.63
N LYS A 155 -43.06 6.33 -20.20
CA LYS A 155 -44.38 6.38 -20.82
C LYS A 155 -45.45 6.66 -19.74
N ASP A 156 -46.26 7.69 -19.97
CA ASP A 156 -47.40 8.04 -19.11
C ASP A 156 -48.42 6.90 -19.03
#